data_AF-A0A0D7AY49-F1
#
_entry.id   AF-A0A0D7AY49-F1
#
_cell.length_a   1.000
_cell.length_b   1.000
_cell.length_c   1.000
_cell.angle_alpha   90.00
_cell.angle_beta   90.00
_cell.angle_gamma   90.00
#
_symmetry.space_group_name_H-M   'P 1'
#
loop_
_entity.id
_entity.type
_entity.pdbx_description
1 polymer ?
#
loop_
_entity_poly.entity_id
_entity_poly.type
_entity_poly.pdbx_seq_one_letter_code
_entity_poly.pdbx_strand_id
1 'polypeptide(L)'
;MASADCHPFLPPDLLKSLAADPQVDSEESEIFNPDFEKFRVESTALRNPSGAPAVGRIDQKLVRPPFPVPMAPDFNLTDPRFEVNRRDFAERSNKSFLHLAASQADLLLAYEVIRMGISPDMKDRAGVTPLHMTLTYMLMLAKLLVRLGFPPEVLAQVTSRLSSPGKIQIQVDRMKTQLYSLERIAILLIEQHADVNVIAYDRSILSVAVELGNWTIVELLLKHGAKRLKPTQLTFSKPTDKTRYNALLKKTPIPTIRPPRLCPCHSGKPLDECHNTTNPPSYPQYMICGCGRKRTYGDCCAKRGTRLVEGWFPQVSRLVAYEKTKVPTGIPEDLHKYYYKALETSSKPMSPEDDKAAKAAVGQNKGNFLMPFIEKLGYGDEMDPAFLHALNHTSEWFPRPWGSEITKNKMLERMLEWNGLIDEYISQHLHDDKFMRTAVEIEVDAKIAVHGGPLYRHCEAEGCDQTEKRDVPKLQACAGCKMIFYCNKDCQVADWKKHKSKCKPRTHPPQVLETQKLIEHVCDQLGVALGMMEEQGDLKK
;
A
#
# COMPACT_ATOMS: atom_id res chain seq x y z
N MET A 1 -11.17 -14.41 25.41
CA MET A 1 -11.19 -15.31 24.21
C MET A 1 -11.81 -14.60 23.02
N ALA A 2 -11.06 -14.36 21.94
CA ALA A 2 -11.60 -13.77 20.70
C ALA A 2 -12.63 -14.72 20.08
N SER A 3 -13.84 -14.23 19.82
CA SER A 3 -14.78 -14.91 18.92
C SER A 3 -14.05 -15.24 17.62
N ALA A 4 -14.16 -16.48 17.14
CA ALA A 4 -13.52 -16.94 15.91
C ALA A 4 -13.96 -16.16 14.65
N ASP A 5 -14.93 -15.25 14.78
CA ASP A 5 -15.60 -14.56 13.68
C ASP A 5 -15.28 -13.05 13.57
N CYS A 6 -14.46 -12.47 14.46
CA CYS A 6 -14.09 -11.05 14.40
C CYS A 6 -12.68 -10.83 13.83
N HIS A 7 -12.51 -9.82 12.97
CA HIS A 7 -11.24 -9.52 12.30
C HIS A 7 -10.77 -8.08 12.61
N PRO A 8 -10.19 -7.84 13.81
CA PRO A 8 -9.67 -6.53 14.16
C PRO A 8 -8.67 -5.95 13.17
N PHE A 9 -8.73 -4.65 12.96
CA PHE A 9 -7.81 -3.91 12.10
C PHE A 9 -6.53 -3.52 12.84
N LEU A 10 -6.03 -4.40 13.72
CA LEU A 10 -4.78 -4.21 14.46
C LEU A 10 -3.79 -5.32 14.13
N PRO A 11 -2.48 -5.01 14.06
CA PRO A 11 -1.46 -6.03 13.87
C PRO A 11 -1.58 -7.16 14.92
N PRO A 12 -1.51 -8.44 14.51
CA PRO A 12 -1.61 -9.56 15.45
C PRO A 12 -0.61 -9.50 16.61
N ASP A 13 0.60 -9.02 16.35
CA ASP A 13 1.63 -8.88 17.39
C ASP A 13 1.32 -7.74 18.37
N LEU A 14 0.70 -6.65 17.90
CA LEU A 14 0.20 -5.59 18.77
C LEU A 14 -0.93 -6.13 19.66
N LEU A 15 -1.89 -6.86 19.10
CA LEU A 15 -2.98 -7.47 19.87
C LEU A 15 -2.45 -8.42 20.94
N LYS A 16 -1.48 -9.28 20.60
CA LYS A 16 -0.82 -10.16 21.57
C LYS A 16 -0.10 -9.37 22.67
N SER A 17 0.62 -8.30 22.31
CA SER A 17 1.34 -7.49 23.29
C SER A 17 0.39 -6.77 24.25
N LEU A 18 -0.73 -6.26 23.75
CA LEU A 18 -1.75 -5.59 24.57
C LEU A 18 -2.51 -6.60 25.45
N ALA A 19 -2.79 -7.80 24.94
CA ALA A 19 -3.43 -8.86 25.72
C ALA A 19 -2.52 -9.42 26.83
N ALA A 20 -1.20 -9.34 26.65
CA ALA A 20 -0.23 -9.77 27.66
C ALA A 20 0.05 -8.70 28.74
N ASP A 21 -0.37 -7.45 28.51
CA ASP A 21 -0.18 -6.36 29.47
C ASP A 21 -1.27 -6.43 30.58
N PRO A 22 -0.91 -6.75 31.84
CA PRO A 22 -1.89 -6.90 32.92
C PRO A 22 -2.62 -5.60 33.29
N GLN A 23 -2.15 -4.45 32.77
CA GLN A 23 -2.78 -3.14 32.98
C GLN A 23 -3.76 -2.77 31.86
N VAL A 24 -3.93 -3.62 30.85
CA VAL A 24 -4.87 -3.43 29.74
C VAL A 24 -6.00 -4.44 29.83
N ASP A 25 -7.22 -3.94 29.94
CA ASP A 25 -8.42 -4.77 29.81
C ASP A 25 -8.70 -5.04 28.32
N SER A 26 -8.11 -6.10 27.79
CA SER A 26 -8.25 -6.48 26.38
C SER A 26 -9.51 -7.30 26.08
N GLU A 27 -10.13 -7.93 27.10
CA GLU A 27 -11.24 -8.86 26.89
C GLU A 27 -12.57 -8.14 26.71
N GLU A 28 -12.76 -6.99 27.36
CA GLU A 28 -14.00 -6.20 27.25
C GLU A 28 -14.03 -5.26 26.03
N SER A 29 -12.97 -5.22 25.20
CA SER A 29 -12.87 -4.25 24.11
C SER A 29 -13.95 -4.40 23.04
N GLU A 30 -14.48 -3.27 22.57
CA GLU A 30 -15.49 -3.21 21.50
C GLU A 30 -14.96 -3.70 20.15
N ILE A 31 -13.65 -3.83 19.98
CA ILE A 31 -13.08 -4.42 18.76
C ILE A 31 -13.47 -5.91 18.61
N PHE A 32 -13.87 -6.59 19.68
CA PHE A 32 -14.33 -7.97 19.58
C PHE A 32 -15.85 -8.09 19.48
N ASN A 33 -16.56 -6.96 19.36
CA ASN A 33 -18.00 -6.92 19.20
C ASN A 33 -18.40 -7.17 17.73
N PRO A 34 -19.26 -8.19 17.44
CA PRO A 34 -19.74 -8.46 16.06
C PRO A 34 -20.44 -7.28 15.40
N ASP A 35 -21.02 -6.42 16.22
CA ASP A 35 -21.75 -5.24 15.83
C ASP A 35 -20.77 -4.14 15.36
N PHE A 36 -19.58 -4.06 15.96
CA PHE A 36 -18.46 -3.24 15.47
C PHE A 36 -17.78 -3.84 14.22
N GLU A 37 -17.71 -5.17 14.10
CA GLU A 37 -17.25 -5.84 12.85
C GLU A 37 -18.10 -5.40 11.64
N LYS A 38 -19.42 -5.22 11.81
CA LYS A 38 -20.28 -4.70 10.74
C LYS A 38 -19.83 -3.31 10.29
N PHE A 39 -19.53 -2.41 11.23
CA PHE A 39 -18.98 -1.09 10.94
C PHE A 39 -17.63 -1.18 10.21
N ARG A 40 -16.74 -2.13 10.57
CA ARG A 40 -15.50 -2.37 9.81
C ARG A 40 -15.79 -2.74 8.37
N VAL A 41 -16.65 -3.73 8.14
CA VAL A 41 -16.98 -4.23 6.80
C VAL A 41 -17.49 -3.08 5.92
N GLU A 42 -18.40 -2.27 6.45
CA GLU A 42 -18.94 -1.09 5.77
C GLU A 42 -17.86 -0.05 5.47
N SER A 43 -16.98 0.22 6.43
CA SER A 43 -15.84 1.14 6.28
C SER A 43 -14.81 0.67 5.25
N THR A 44 -14.65 -0.65 5.10
CA THR A 44 -13.65 -1.30 4.21
C THR A 44 -14.17 -1.48 2.79
N ALA A 45 -15.49 -1.46 2.58
CA ALA A 45 -16.12 -1.53 1.26
C ALA A 45 -15.80 -0.29 0.39
N LEU A 46 -15.31 0.79 1.00
CA LEU A 46 -14.91 2.02 0.33
C LEU A 46 -13.51 1.89 -0.30
N ARG A 47 -13.43 1.14 -1.42
CA ARG A 47 -12.25 1.13 -2.33
C ARG A 47 -12.04 2.46 -3.07
N ASN A 48 -12.87 3.46 -2.82
CA ASN A 48 -12.89 4.71 -3.55
C ASN A 48 -12.19 5.83 -2.74
N PRO A 49 -11.12 6.44 -3.27
CA PRO A 49 -10.47 7.62 -2.69
C PRO A 49 -11.40 8.84 -2.53
N SER A 50 -12.46 8.93 -3.34
CA SER A 50 -13.48 9.99 -3.29
C SER A 50 -14.68 9.69 -2.39
N GLY A 51 -14.71 8.50 -1.76
CA GLY A 51 -15.76 8.12 -0.81
C GLY A 51 -15.68 9.01 0.44
N ALA A 52 -16.84 9.51 0.87
CA ALA A 52 -16.98 10.26 2.12
C ALA A 52 -16.23 9.58 3.28
N PRO A 53 -15.66 10.34 4.23
CA PRO A 53 -15.03 9.76 5.41
C PRO A 53 -15.99 8.73 6.00
N ALA A 54 -15.49 7.57 6.45
CA ALA A 54 -16.29 6.63 7.22
C ALA A 54 -16.95 7.47 8.32
N VAL A 55 -18.25 7.73 8.19
CA VAL A 55 -18.96 8.66 9.07
C VAL A 55 -19.02 7.94 10.41
N GLY A 56 -18.01 8.18 11.24
CA GLY A 56 -17.79 7.52 12.52
C GLY A 56 -18.78 8.01 13.58
N ARG A 57 -20.05 8.21 13.21
CA ARG A 57 -21.15 8.46 14.14
C ARG A 57 -21.58 7.10 14.69
N ILE A 58 -21.59 7.00 16.01
CA ILE A 58 -22.01 5.79 16.71
C ILE A 58 -23.52 5.61 16.51
N ASP A 59 -23.92 4.46 15.97
CA ASP A 59 -25.31 3.97 16.08
C ASP A 59 -25.51 3.45 17.51
N GLN A 60 -26.54 3.97 18.21
CA GLN A 60 -26.83 3.73 19.63
C GLN A 60 -26.91 2.25 20.02
N LYS A 61 -27.14 1.34 19.08
CA LYS A 61 -27.24 -0.10 19.34
C LYS A 61 -25.89 -0.75 19.72
N LEU A 62 -24.77 -0.08 19.47
CA LEU A 62 -23.42 -0.63 19.56
C LEU A 62 -22.72 -0.43 20.92
N VAL A 63 -23.33 0.23 21.90
CA VAL A 63 -22.60 0.74 23.08
C VAL A 63 -23.01 0.05 24.37
N ARG A 64 -22.09 -0.70 24.99
CA ARG A 64 -22.17 -0.97 26.43
C ARG A 64 -22.05 0.36 27.18
N PRO A 65 -23.06 0.77 27.97
CA PRO A 65 -23.01 2.04 28.66
C PRO A 65 -21.78 2.07 29.59
N PRO A 66 -21.03 3.20 29.65
CA PRO A 66 -19.85 3.29 30.50
C PRO A 66 -20.21 2.95 31.94
N PHE A 67 -19.32 2.23 32.64
CA PHE A 67 -19.56 1.90 34.04
C PHE A 67 -19.84 3.16 34.85
N PRO A 68 -20.89 3.15 35.69
CA PRO A 68 -21.22 4.31 36.49
C PRO A 68 -20.13 4.49 37.54
N VAL A 69 -19.44 5.62 37.47
CA VAL A 69 -18.62 6.10 38.59
C VAL A 69 -19.58 6.43 39.74
N PRO A 70 -19.37 5.92 40.96
CA PRO A 70 -20.23 6.24 42.10
C PRO A 70 -20.14 7.73 42.40
N MET A 71 -21.15 8.49 41.95
CA MET A 71 -21.32 9.88 42.31
C MET A 71 -22.06 9.92 43.65
N ALA A 72 -21.33 10.12 44.76
CA ALA A 72 -22.02 10.71 45.90
C ALA A 72 -22.33 12.18 45.56
N PRO A 73 -23.49 12.72 45.94
CA PRO A 73 -23.94 14.07 45.59
C PRO A 73 -22.94 15.19 45.91
N ASP A 74 -22.04 14.95 46.87
CA ASP A 74 -21.17 15.95 47.47
C ASP A 74 -19.78 16.01 46.80
N PHE A 75 -19.51 15.12 45.84
CA PHE A 75 -18.19 15.02 45.21
C PHE A 75 -18.08 15.95 43.99
N ASN A 76 -17.80 17.23 44.23
CA ASN A 76 -17.39 18.17 43.17
C ASN A 76 -15.99 17.82 42.63
N LEU A 77 -15.88 16.72 41.85
CA LEU A 77 -14.62 16.20 41.30
C LEU A 77 -14.24 16.96 40.02
N THR A 78 -15.22 17.21 39.16
CA THR A 78 -15.13 17.95 37.89
C THR A 78 -16.45 18.66 37.63
N ASP A 79 -16.56 19.39 36.52
CA ASP A 79 -17.82 19.97 36.06
C ASP A 79 -18.94 18.90 36.00
N PRO A 80 -20.09 19.07 36.67
CA PRO A 80 -21.18 18.09 36.67
C PRO A 80 -21.71 17.76 35.27
N ARG A 81 -21.62 18.71 34.34
CA ARG A 81 -22.04 18.53 32.92
C ARG A 81 -21.19 17.47 32.23
N PHE A 82 -19.93 17.31 32.64
CA PHE A 82 -19.01 16.37 32.03
C PHE A 82 -19.48 14.92 32.20
N GLU A 83 -19.89 14.50 33.40
CA GLU A 83 -20.26 13.09 33.64
C GLU A 83 -21.56 12.72 32.90
N VAL A 84 -22.51 13.66 32.82
CA VAL A 84 -23.71 13.52 31.99
C VAL A 84 -23.32 13.34 30.53
N ASN A 85 -22.44 14.21 30.03
CA ASN A 85 -21.96 14.12 28.65
C ASN A 85 -21.20 12.82 28.39
N ARG A 86 -20.28 12.40 29.27
CA ARG A 86 -19.47 11.18 29.12
C ARG A 86 -20.33 9.94 28.92
N ARG A 87 -21.54 9.89 29.48
CA ARG A 87 -22.48 8.77 29.35
C ARG A 87 -23.49 8.93 28.21
N ASP A 88 -23.71 10.14 27.69
CA ASP A 88 -24.71 10.39 26.64
C ASP A 88 -24.17 10.04 25.25
N PHE A 89 -24.38 8.79 24.82
CA PHE A 89 -24.12 8.31 23.46
C PHE A 89 -25.38 8.31 22.59
N ALA A 90 -26.38 9.13 22.90
CA ALA A 90 -27.52 9.26 22.02
C ALA A 90 -27.14 9.88 20.67
N GLU A 91 -27.89 9.58 19.61
CA GLU A 91 -27.60 10.09 18.25
C GLU A 91 -27.40 11.61 18.23
N ARG A 92 -28.22 12.32 19.03
CA ARG A 92 -28.16 13.78 19.22
C ARG A 92 -26.86 14.31 19.83
N SER A 93 -26.02 13.46 20.43
CA SER A 93 -24.81 13.87 21.14
C SER A 93 -23.62 14.09 20.21
N ASN A 94 -23.71 13.64 18.95
CA ASN A 94 -22.67 13.80 17.93
C ASN A 94 -21.29 13.24 18.33
N LYS A 95 -21.27 12.14 19.12
CA LYS A 95 -20.03 11.46 19.53
C LYS A 95 -19.50 10.50 18.47
N SER A 96 -18.18 10.42 18.40
CA SER A 96 -17.44 9.44 17.58
C SER A 96 -16.98 8.23 18.40
N PHE A 97 -16.56 7.14 17.74
CA PHE A 97 -15.98 5.98 18.44
C PHE A 97 -14.73 6.33 19.28
N LEU A 98 -14.02 7.42 18.98
CA LEU A 98 -12.94 7.91 19.85
C LEU A 98 -13.46 8.47 21.19
N HIS A 99 -14.65 9.07 21.21
CA HIS A 99 -15.29 9.43 22.48
C HIS A 99 -15.72 8.19 23.25
N LEU A 100 -16.18 7.14 22.57
CA LEU A 100 -16.52 5.87 23.21
C LEU A 100 -15.29 5.26 23.87
N ALA A 101 -14.19 5.14 23.12
CA ALA A 101 -12.91 4.67 23.62
C ALA A 101 -12.44 5.47 24.84
N ALA A 102 -12.52 6.81 24.78
CA ALA A 102 -12.19 7.67 25.91
C ALA A 102 -13.13 7.47 27.12
N SER A 103 -14.43 7.28 26.90
CA SER A 103 -15.42 7.11 27.97
C SER A 103 -15.30 5.78 28.71
N GLN A 104 -14.87 4.72 28.00
CA GLN A 104 -14.73 3.36 28.52
C GLN A 104 -13.28 3.04 28.95
N ALA A 105 -12.32 3.89 28.60
CA ALA A 105 -10.89 3.61 28.67
C ALA A 105 -10.47 2.40 27.79
N ASP A 106 -11.16 2.20 26.67
CA ASP A 106 -10.88 1.11 25.72
C ASP A 106 -9.72 1.49 24.79
N LEU A 107 -8.52 1.06 25.19
CA LEU A 107 -7.28 1.36 24.48
C LEU A 107 -7.22 0.69 23.09
N LEU A 108 -7.74 -0.53 22.97
CA LEU A 108 -7.74 -1.31 21.73
C LEU A 108 -8.64 -0.65 20.70
N LEU A 109 -9.84 -0.22 21.10
CA LEU A 109 -10.75 0.54 20.24
C LEU A 109 -10.10 1.83 19.77
N ALA A 110 -9.42 2.58 20.65
CA ALA A 110 -8.73 3.82 20.28
C ALA A 110 -7.68 3.60 19.19
N TYR A 111 -6.83 2.57 19.33
CA TYR A 111 -5.85 2.22 18.29
C TYR A 111 -6.54 1.90 16.96
N GLU A 112 -7.59 1.09 16.99
CA GLU A 112 -8.22 0.60 15.77
C GLU A 112 -8.95 1.71 15.01
N VAL A 113 -9.70 2.56 15.70
CA VAL A 113 -10.47 3.60 15.03
C VAL A 113 -9.60 4.77 14.52
N ILE A 114 -8.46 5.03 15.17
CA ILE A 114 -7.42 5.92 14.62
C ILE A 114 -6.90 5.36 13.29
N ARG A 115 -6.62 4.05 13.23
CA ARG A 115 -6.16 3.41 12.00
C ARG A 115 -7.21 3.53 10.89
N MET A 116 -8.48 3.34 11.23
CA MET A 116 -9.62 3.48 10.31
C MET A 116 -9.86 4.93 9.86
N GLY A 117 -9.14 5.90 10.42
CA GLY A 117 -9.21 7.30 10.00
C GLY A 117 -10.26 8.14 10.71
N ILE A 118 -10.77 7.70 11.86
CA ILE A 118 -11.65 8.55 12.67
C ILE A 118 -10.85 9.76 13.15
N SER A 119 -11.32 10.95 12.82
CA SER A 119 -10.63 12.19 13.19
C SER A 119 -10.59 12.35 14.72
N PRO A 120 -9.39 12.63 15.30
CA PRO A 120 -9.24 12.88 16.73
C PRO A 120 -9.82 14.25 17.16
N ASP A 121 -10.22 15.09 16.19
CA ASP A 121 -10.71 16.45 16.42
C ASP A 121 -12.23 16.57 16.33
N MET A 122 -12.93 15.45 16.12
CA MET A 122 -14.38 15.43 16.15
C MET A 122 -14.88 15.99 17.48
N LYS A 123 -15.73 17.01 17.41
CA LYS A 123 -16.39 17.59 18.58
C LYS A 123 -17.78 17.01 18.74
N ASP A 124 -18.10 16.59 19.95
CA ASP A 124 -19.47 16.28 20.32
C ASP A 124 -20.34 17.54 20.41
N ARG A 125 -21.62 17.38 20.72
CA ARG A 125 -22.57 18.51 20.83
C ARG A 125 -22.20 19.51 21.92
N ALA A 126 -21.45 19.11 22.93
CA ALA A 126 -20.94 19.99 23.98
C ALA A 126 -19.61 20.67 23.59
N GLY A 127 -19.09 20.42 22.38
CA GLY A 127 -17.81 20.95 21.91
C GLY A 127 -16.60 20.18 22.45
N VAL A 128 -16.82 19.05 23.12
CA VAL A 128 -15.76 18.21 23.71
C VAL A 128 -15.15 17.36 22.61
N THR A 129 -13.82 17.31 22.54
CA THR A 129 -13.08 16.34 21.72
C THR A 129 -12.73 15.10 22.52
N PRO A 130 -12.39 13.97 21.87
CA PRO A 130 -11.89 12.77 22.56
C PRO A 130 -10.74 13.07 23.51
N LEU A 131 -9.76 13.89 23.10
CA LEU A 131 -8.61 14.23 23.95
C LEU A 131 -9.03 15.02 25.20
N HIS A 132 -9.95 15.97 25.07
CA HIS A 132 -10.50 16.69 26.24
C HIS A 132 -11.24 15.73 27.18
N MET A 133 -12.06 14.83 26.62
CA MET A 133 -12.78 13.82 27.40
C MET A 133 -11.84 12.89 28.16
N THR A 134 -10.81 12.36 27.50
CA THR A 134 -9.79 11.50 28.10
C THR A 134 -9.15 12.17 29.31
N LEU A 135 -8.62 13.39 29.15
CA LEU A 135 -7.94 14.08 30.25
C LEU A 135 -8.88 14.48 31.39
N THR A 136 -10.11 14.88 31.08
CA THR A 136 -11.11 15.23 32.11
C THR A 136 -11.54 13.99 32.88
N TYR A 137 -11.70 12.84 32.20
CA TYR A 137 -12.00 11.57 32.85
C TYR A 137 -10.84 11.09 33.73
N MET A 138 -9.59 11.20 33.25
CA MET A 138 -8.41 10.93 34.06
C MET A 138 -8.37 11.79 35.33
N LEU A 139 -8.63 13.08 35.20
CA LEU A 139 -8.66 14.00 36.35
C LEU A 139 -9.75 13.60 37.35
N MET A 140 -10.94 13.23 36.87
CA MET A 140 -12.03 12.74 37.71
C MET A 140 -11.62 11.47 38.47
N LEU A 141 -11.07 10.46 37.77
CA LEU A 141 -10.64 9.20 38.38
C LEU A 141 -9.50 9.42 39.39
N ALA A 142 -8.52 10.27 39.07
CA ALA A 142 -7.41 10.60 39.96
C ALA A 142 -7.93 11.26 41.26
N LYS A 143 -8.83 12.24 41.15
CA LYS A 143 -9.44 12.88 42.32
C LYS A 143 -10.29 11.91 43.13
N LEU A 144 -11.03 11.02 42.46
CA LEU A 144 -11.84 10.01 43.13
C LEU A 144 -10.96 9.02 43.90
N LEU A 145 -9.85 8.55 43.32
CA LEU A 145 -8.89 7.69 44.01
C LEU A 145 -8.28 8.36 45.24
N VAL A 146 -7.90 9.64 45.13
CA VAL A 146 -7.43 10.42 46.29
C VAL A 146 -8.51 10.52 47.37
N ARG A 147 -9.78 10.74 46.98
CA ARG A 147 -10.92 10.82 47.91
C ARG A 147 -11.28 9.48 48.56
N LEU A 148 -11.15 8.38 47.83
CA LEU A 148 -11.40 7.02 48.33
C LEU A 148 -10.25 6.50 49.21
N GLY A 149 -9.07 7.13 49.15
CA GLY A 149 -7.95 6.92 50.05
C GLY A 149 -8.11 7.62 51.41
N PHE A 150 -9.11 7.20 52.20
CA PHE A 150 -9.28 7.61 53.60
C PHE A 150 -8.05 7.28 54.47
N PRO A 151 -7.71 8.06 55.52
CA PRO A 151 -6.85 7.57 56.59
C PRO A 151 -7.43 6.26 57.17
N PRO A 152 -6.59 5.30 57.65
CA PRO A 152 -7.02 3.96 58.07
C PRO A 152 -8.20 3.92 59.05
N GLU A 153 -8.42 5.00 59.79
CA GLU A 153 -9.40 5.14 60.87
C GLU A 153 -10.86 5.31 60.37
N VAL A 154 -11.10 5.78 59.14
CA VAL A 154 -12.45 6.08 58.63
C VAL A 154 -13.06 4.92 57.82
N LEU A 155 -12.22 3.96 57.40
CA LEU A 155 -12.69 2.78 56.68
C LEU A 155 -13.70 1.96 57.51
N ALA A 156 -13.58 1.97 58.84
CA ALA A 156 -14.50 1.29 59.76
C ALA A 156 -15.92 1.90 59.79
N GLN A 157 -16.09 3.20 59.52
CA GLN A 157 -17.41 3.85 59.56
C GLN A 157 -18.20 3.66 58.26
N VAL A 158 -17.52 3.62 57.11
CA VAL A 158 -18.17 3.49 55.78
C VAL A 158 -18.37 2.04 55.37
N THR A 159 -17.47 1.12 55.75
CA THR A 159 -17.64 -0.32 55.50
C THR A 159 -18.81 -0.95 56.26
N SER A 160 -19.28 -0.31 57.34
CA SER A 160 -20.51 -0.75 58.03
C SER A 160 -21.78 -0.60 57.16
N ARG A 161 -21.74 0.22 56.10
CA ARG A 161 -22.88 0.49 55.21
C ARG A 161 -22.74 -0.09 53.80
N LEU A 162 -21.59 -0.70 53.46
CA LEU A 162 -21.31 -1.25 52.13
C LEU A 162 -21.05 -2.75 52.21
N SER A 163 -21.82 -3.53 51.46
CA SER A 163 -21.97 -4.98 51.62
C SER A 163 -20.75 -5.87 51.27
N SER A 164 -19.54 -5.36 51.07
CA SER A 164 -18.31 -6.20 50.97
C SER A 164 -17.03 -5.36 50.78
N PRO A 165 -16.07 -5.39 51.72
CA PRO A 165 -14.75 -4.75 51.57
C PRO A 165 -13.99 -5.18 50.29
N GLY A 166 -14.15 -6.44 49.85
CA GLY A 166 -13.56 -6.93 48.59
C GLY A 166 -14.07 -6.21 47.34
N LYS A 167 -15.32 -5.71 47.33
CA LYS A 167 -15.86 -4.96 46.18
C LYS A 167 -15.21 -3.59 46.02
N ILE A 168 -14.80 -2.93 47.11
CA ILE A 168 -14.14 -1.61 47.05
C ILE A 168 -12.74 -1.73 46.45
N GLN A 169 -11.97 -2.75 46.84
CA GLN A 169 -10.63 -3.00 46.30
C GLN A 169 -10.68 -3.28 44.79
N ILE A 170 -11.64 -4.12 44.34
CA ILE A 170 -11.85 -4.42 42.91
C ILE A 170 -12.15 -3.12 42.12
N GLN A 171 -12.95 -2.21 42.67
CA GLN A 171 -13.25 -0.93 42.03
C GLN A 171 -12.00 -0.03 41.94
N VAL A 172 -11.18 0.02 42.99
CA VAL A 172 -9.91 0.79 43.00
C VAL A 172 -8.93 0.27 41.94
N ASP A 173 -8.75 -1.04 41.85
CA ASP A 173 -7.82 -1.62 40.87
C ASP A 173 -8.32 -1.41 39.44
N ARG A 174 -9.64 -1.50 39.22
CA ARG A 174 -10.24 -1.12 37.93
C ARG A 174 -9.96 0.33 37.56
N MET A 175 -10.10 1.27 38.49
CA MET A 175 -9.81 2.70 38.22
C MET A 175 -8.33 2.94 37.88
N LYS A 176 -7.40 2.19 38.48
CA LYS A 176 -5.97 2.25 38.11
C LYS A 176 -5.73 1.76 36.69
N THR A 177 -6.33 0.63 36.30
CA THR A 177 -6.29 0.09 34.93
C THR A 177 -6.86 1.09 33.93
N GLN A 178 -7.97 1.75 34.27
CA GLN A 178 -8.55 2.81 33.44
C GLN A 178 -7.62 4.03 33.32
N LEU A 179 -6.99 4.48 34.39
CA LEU A 179 -6.02 5.58 34.34
C LEU A 179 -4.85 5.27 33.41
N TYR A 180 -4.30 4.05 33.49
CA TYR A 180 -3.24 3.59 32.59
C TYR A 180 -3.69 3.61 31.12
N SER A 181 -4.86 3.04 30.82
CA SER A 181 -5.40 3.03 29.46
C SER A 181 -5.67 4.45 28.93
N LEU A 182 -6.24 5.33 29.76
CA LEU A 182 -6.53 6.72 29.39
C LEU A 182 -5.26 7.53 29.13
N GLU A 183 -4.20 7.33 29.91
CA GLU A 183 -2.92 7.97 29.66
C GLU A 183 -2.38 7.60 28.28
N ARG A 184 -2.43 6.31 27.92
CA ARG A 184 -2.01 5.84 26.59
C ARG A 184 -2.91 6.36 25.47
N ILE A 185 -4.22 6.45 25.69
CA ILE A 185 -5.17 7.07 24.74
C ILE A 185 -4.82 8.55 24.54
N ALA A 186 -4.53 9.30 25.61
CA ALA A 186 -4.16 10.71 25.51
C ALA A 186 -2.87 10.89 24.69
N ILE A 187 -1.84 10.07 24.96
CA ILE A 187 -0.58 10.08 24.20
C ILE A 187 -0.86 9.77 22.72
N LEU A 188 -1.60 8.70 22.43
CA LEU A 188 -1.98 8.31 21.07
C LEU A 188 -2.65 9.46 20.33
N LEU A 189 -3.65 10.11 20.93
CA LEU A 189 -4.36 11.22 20.31
C LEU A 189 -3.43 12.41 19.99
N ILE A 190 -2.53 12.76 20.91
CA ILE A 190 -1.60 13.87 20.72
C ILE A 190 -0.58 13.55 19.60
N GLU A 191 -0.06 12.32 19.56
CA GLU A 191 0.85 11.82 18.51
C GLU A 191 0.17 11.68 17.15
N GLN A 192 -1.14 11.42 17.14
CA GLN A 192 -2.00 11.40 15.95
C GLN A 192 -2.49 12.77 15.51
N HIS A 193 -1.84 13.79 16.02
CA HIS A 193 -2.02 15.18 15.64
C HIS A 193 -3.36 15.82 16.06
N ALA A 194 -4.02 15.34 17.13
CA ALA A 194 -5.18 16.02 17.70
C ALA A 194 -4.92 17.51 18.02
N ASP A 195 -5.93 18.37 17.88
CA ASP A 195 -5.92 19.77 18.30
C ASP A 195 -5.83 19.85 19.84
N VAL A 196 -4.64 20.21 20.30
CA VAL A 196 -4.29 20.34 21.71
C VAL A 196 -4.80 21.64 22.36
N ASN A 197 -5.46 22.51 21.60
CA ASN A 197 -5.90 23.84 22.04
C ASN A 197 -7.42 23.96 22.22
N VAL A 198 -8.16 22.86 22.08
CA VAL A 198 -9.60 22.83 22.32
C VAL A 198 -9.92 23.21 23.77
N ILE A 199 -10.97 24.01 23.92
CA ILE A 199 -11.54 24.44 25.20
C ILE A 199 -12.96 23.87 25.29
N ALA A 200 -13.26 23.19 26.39
CA ALA A 200 -14.62 22.78 26.75
C ALA A 200 -14.81 22.89 28.25
N TYR A 201 -16.03 23.21 28.68
CA TYR A 201 -16.35 23.52 30.09
C TYR A 201 -15.41 24.58 30.70
N ASP A 202 -15.06 25.62 29.93
CA ASP A 202 -14.16 26.70 30.34
C ASP A 202 -12.73 26.25 30.70
N ARG A 203 -12.35 25.05 30.25
CA ARG A 203 -11.04 24.43 30.51
C ARG A 203 -10.36 24.07 29.20
N SER A 204 -9.13 24.55 29.02
CA SER A 204 -8.26 24.05 27.95
C SER A 204 -7.66 22.70 28.31
N ILE A 205 -7.33 21.89 27.30
CA ILE A 205 -6.61 20.62 27.47
C ILE A 205 -5.35 20.78 28.34
N LEU A 206 -4.53 21.81 28.08
CA LEU A 206 -3.33 22.08 28.88
C LEU A 206 -3.66 22.37 30.36
N SER A 207 -4.74 23.11 30.64
CA SER A 207 -5.15 23.41 32.02
C SER A 207 -5.58 22.16 32.79
N VAL A 208 -6.21 21.19 32.11
CA VAL A 208 -6.63 19.92 32.71
C VAL A 208 -5.41 19.03 32.98
N ALA A 209 -4.48 18.93 32.02
CA ALA A 209 -3.26 18.15 32.18
C ALA A 209 -2.35 18.66 33.31
N VAL A 210 -2.25 19.99 33.51
CA VAL A 210 -1.50 20.59 34.62
C VAL A 210 -2.16 20.29 35.96
N GLU A 211 -3.49 20.38 36.06
CA GLU A 211 -4.21 20.04 37.31
C GLU A 211 -4.10 18.56 37.65
N LEU A 212 -4.11 17.69 36.63
CA LEU A 212 -3.85 16.26 36.78
C LEU A 212 -2.44 15.98 37.33
N GLY A 213 -1.48 16.87 37.07
CA GLY A 213 -0.08 16.68 37.47
C GLY A 213 0.66 15.62 36.64
N ASN A 214 0.12 15.22 35.48
CA ASN A 214 0.80 14.32 34.54
C ASN A 214 1.74 15.13 33.63
N TRP A 215 2.99 15.25 34.06
CA TRP A 215 4.00 16.06 33.39
C TRP A 215 4.49 15.51 32.05
N THR A 216 4.35 14.20 31.83
CA THR A 216 4.64 13.57 30.54
C THR A 216 3.67 14.12 29.49
N ILE A 217 2.37 14.13 29.80
CA ILE A 217 1.34 14.71 28.94
C ILE A 217 1.54 16.22 28.78
N VAL A 218 1.83 16.96 29.86
CA VAL A 218 2.09 18.41 29.76
C VAL A 218 3.26 18.72 28.82
N GLU A 219 4.38 18.00 28.93
CA GLU A 219 5.51 18.16 28.03
C GLU A 219 5.14 17.82 26.57
N LEU A 220 4.41 16.72 26.36
CA LEU A 220 3.97 16.30 25.04
C LEU A 220 3.02 17.32 24.39
N LEU A 221 2.05 17.84 25.14
CA LEU A 221 1.15 18.91 24.69
C LEU A 221 1.92 20.16 24.26
N LEU A 222 2.92 20.59 25.04
CA LEU A 222 3.76 21.75 24.71
C LEU A 222 4.57 21.52 23.43
N LYS A 223 5.16 20.32 23.27
CA LYS A 223 5.86 19.92 22.02
C LYS A 223 4.93 19.89 20.82
N HIS A 224 3.64 19.60 21.03
CA HIS A 224 2.62 19.55 19.99
C HIS A 224 1.86 20.88 19.81
N GLY A 225 2.35 21.98 20.37
CA GLY A 225 1.84 23.34 20.08
C GLY A 225 0.72 23.83 21.01
N ALA A 226 0.61 23.29 22.22
CA ALA A 226 -0.33 23.81 23.21
C ALA A 226 -0.01 25.27 23.59
N LYS A 227 -1.04 26.12 23.57
CA LYS A 227 -0.98 27.53 23.98
C LYS A 227 -0.54 27.60 25.43
N ARG A 228 0.59 28.26 25.68
CA ARG A 228 1.13 28.47 27.03
C ARG A 228 0.18 29.32 27.84
N LEU A 229 -0.08 28.90 29.07
CA LEU A 229 -0.97 29.60 30.00
C LEU A 229 -0.14 30.28 31.09
N LYS A 230 -0.60 31.44 31.57
CA LYS A 230 0.00 32.07 32.75
C LYS A 230 -0.29 31.21 33.99
N PRO A 231 0.60 31.14 34.99
CA PRO A 231 0.32 30.42 36.23
C PRO A 231 -0.97 30.84 36.95
N THR A 232 -1.45 32.07 36.74
CA THR A 232 -2.74 32.56 37.27
C THR A 232 -3.97 31.94 36.60
N GLN A 233 -3.80 31.31 35.44
CA GLN A 233 -4.85 30.62 34.69
C GLN A 233 -4.82 29.10 34.91
N LEU A 234 -3.93 28.62 35.79
CA LEU A 234 -3.69 27.19 36.03
C LEU A 234 -4.04 26.85 37.47
N THR A 235 -4.65 25.67 37.64
CA THR A 235 -4.77 25.02 38.94
C THR A 235 -3.68 23.96 39.03
N PHE A 236 -2.86 24.02 40.08
CA PHE A 236 -1.76 23.09 40.30
C PHE A 236 -2.14 22.05 41.35
N SER A 237 -1.80 20.78 41.11
CA SER A 237 -2.04 19.69 42.05
C SER A 237 -1.22 19.86 43.34
N LYS A 238 0.05 20.28 43.19
CA LYS A 238 1.00 20.50 44.29
C LYS A 238 1.64 21.89 44.23
N PRO A 239 2.09 22.46 45.37
CA PRO A 239 2.79 23.75 45.36
C PRO A 239 4.06 23.77 44.48
N THR A 240 4.79 22.65 44.41
CA THR A 240 6.02 22.50 43.62
C THR A 240 5.77 22.46 42.11
N ASP A 241 4.53 22.18 41.68
CA ASP A 241 4.16 22.04 40.27
C ASP A 241 4.27 23.36 39.51
N LYS A 242 4.04 24.50 40.17
CA LYS A 242 4.25 25.83 39.57
C LYS A 242 5.69 26.01 39.12
N THR A 243 6.65 25.62 39.96
CA THR A 243 8.08 25.70 39.64
C THR A 243 8.43 24.74 38.50
N ARG A 244 7.87 23.52 38.53
CA ARG A 244 8.05 22.52 37.46
C ARG A 244 7.51 22.99 36.12
N TYR A 245 6.32 23.60 36.08
CA TYR A 245 5.74 24.19 34.87
C TYR A 245 6.64 25.27 34.28
N ASN A 246 7.10 26.21 35.12
CA ASN A 246 8.00 27.27 34.67
C ASN A 246 9.34 26.74 34.15
N ALA A 247 9.90 25.72 34.80
CA ALA A 247 11.12 25.05 34.32
C ALA A 247 10.91 24.37 32.97
N LEU A 248 9.76 23.71 32.78
CA LEU A 248 9.40 23.05 31.53
C LEU A 248 9.21 24.06 30.39
N LEU A 249 8.55 25.20 30.64
CA LEU A 249 8.40 26.27 29.65
C LEU A 249 9.74 26.86 29.19
N LYS A 250 10.75 26.88 30.06
CA LYS A 250 12.12 27.30 29.70
C LYS A 250 12.84 26.25 28.87
N LYS A 251 12.67 24.96 29.20
CA LYS A 251 13.33 23.83 28.52
C LYS A 251 12.72 23.55 27.15
N THR A 252 11.42 23.70 27.00
CA THR A 252 10.70 23.41 25.75
C THR A 252 10.45 24.73 25.03
N PRO A 253 11.13 25.06 23.91
CA PRO A 253 10.81 26.25 23.12
C PRO A 253 9.42 26.12 22.46
N ILE A 254 8.86 27.22 21.95
CA ILE A 254 7.61 27.16 21.19
C ILE A 254 7.92 26.43 19.88
N PRO A 255 7.26 25.30 19.59
CA PRO A 255 7.55 24.53 18.38
C PRO A 255 7.10 25.32 17.15
N THR A 256 7.98 25.42 16.15
CA THR A 256 7.63 25.92 14.80
C THR A 256 7.06 24.80 13.93
N ILE A 257 7.46 23.56 14.20
CA ILE A 257 7.02 22.35 13.51
C ILE A 257 6.63 21.33 14.59
N ARG A 258 5.47 20.70 14.41
CA ARG A 258 5.00 19.64 15.30
C ARG A 258 5.86 18.38 15.08
N PRO A 259 6.14 17.58 16.13
CA PRO A 259 6.80 16.29 15.95
C PRO A 259 6.08 15.44 14.87
N PRO A 260 6.83 14.65 14.07
CA PRO A 260 6.25 13.86 12.99
C PRO A 260 5.09 12.99 13.49
N ARG A 261 4.02 12.92 12.69
CA ARG A 261 2.87 12.06 13.00
C ARG A 261 3.33 10.61 12.90
N LEU A 262 3.09 9.82 13.93
CA LEU A 262 3.30 8.38 13.85
C LEU A 262 2.26 7.74 12.92
N CYS A 263 2.67 6.75 12.15
CA CYS A 263 1.78 6.12 11.19
C CYS A 263 0.61 5.41 11.92
N PRO A 264 -0.66 5.68 11.55
CA PRO A 264 -1.83 5.04 12.15
C PRO A 264 -1.86 3.51 12.01
N CYS A 265 -0.95 2.94 11.23
CA CYS A 265 -0.82 1.49 11.10
C CYS A 265 -0.20 0.82 12.35
N HIS A 266 0.28 1.62 13.31
CA HIS A 266 0.92 1.19 14.56
C HIS A 266 2.25 0.44 14.36
N SER A 267 2.97 0.75 13.28
CA SER A 267 4.33 0.24 13.03
C SER A 267 5.40 0.90 13.88
N GLY A 268 5.08 1.98 14.58
CA GLY A 268 6.04 2.84 15.31
C GLY A 268 6.84 3.78 14.42
N LYS A 269 6.70 3.71 13.09
CA LYS A 269 7.39 4.61 12.14
C LYS A 269 6.61 5.93 11.94
N PRO A 270 7.30 7.04 11.61
CA PRO A 270 6.65 8.24 11.09
C PRO A 270 5.80 7.93 9.85
N LEU A 271 4.70 8.68 9.68
CA LEU A 271 3.75 8.50 8.58
C LEU A 271 4.43 8.62 7.20
N ASP A 272 5.29 9.62 7.04
CA ASP A 272 6.05 9.92 5.82
C ASP A 272 7.14 8.89 5.51
N GLU A 273 7.51 8.06 6.48
CA GLU A 273 8.44 6.94 6.32
C GLU A 273 7.73 5.59 6.19
N CYS A 274 6.38 5.60 6.16
CA CYS A 274 5.56 4.40 6.19
C CYS A 274 4.51 4.38 5.07
N HIS A 275 3.32 4.96 5.31
CA HIS A 275 2.20 4.89 4.36
C HIS A 275 2.03 6.17 3.52
N ASN A 276 2.71 7.26 3.86
CA ASN A 276 2.77 8.48 3.04
C ASN A 276 4.08 8.52 2.22
N THR A 277 4.32 7.43 1.48
CA THR A 277 5.51 7.24 0.64
C THR A 277 5.09 6.94 -0.81
N THR A 278 6.02 7.03 -1.75
CA THR A 278 5.80 6.61 -3.15
C THR A 278 5.60 5.11 -3.30
N ASN A 279 6.10 4.31 -2.34
CA ASN A 279 5.98 2.86 -2.32
C ASN A 279 5.33 2.38 -1.02
N PRO A 280 4.01 2.56 -0.87
CA PRO A 280 3.31 2.13 0.33
C PRO A 280 3.32 0.60 0.49
N PRO A 281 3.19 0.11 1.73
CA PRO A 281 3.17 -1.33 2.00
C PRO A 281 1.92 -2.00 1.42
N SER A 282 2.02 -3.32 1.24
CA SER A 282 0.89 -4.17 0.86
C SER A 282 -0.23 -4.10 1.90
N TYR A 283 -1.48 -4.15 1.44
CA TYR A 283 -2.63 -4.21 2.33
C TYR A 283 -2.54 -5.46 3.23
N PRO A 284 -2.76 -5.33 4.56
CA PRO A 284 -2.49 -6.43 5.48
C PRO A 284 -3.36 -7.66 5.23
N GLN A 285 -2.73 -8.84 5.21
CA GLN A 285 -3.43 -10.10 4.88
C GLN A 285 -4.51 -10.49 5.90
N TYR A 286 -4.33 -10.14 7.17
CA TYR A 286 -5.25 -10.46 8.26
C TYR A 286 -6.50 -9.56 8.29
N MET A 287 -6.50 -8.44 7.56
CA MET A 287 -7.65 -7.51 7.51
C MET A 287 -8.73 -8.01 6.57
N ILE A 288 -9.98 -7.61 6.85
CA ILE A 288 -11.12 -7.93 6.00
C ILE A 288 -10.86 -7.44 4.57
N CYS A 289 -11.18 -8.29 3.60
CA CYS A 289 -11.11 -7.96 2.20
C CYS A 289 -12.26 -7.03 1.81
N GLY A 290 -11.95 -5.87 1.22
CA GLY A 290 -12.93 -4.92 0.68
C GLY A 290 -13.69 -5.39 -0.57
N CYS A 291 -13.79 -6.70 -0.85
CA CYS A 291 -14.61 -7.26 -1.93
C CYS A 291 -16.03 -7.67 -1.50
N GLY A 292 -16.35 -7.53 -0.21
CA GLY A 292 -17.69 -7.83 0.34
C GLY A 292 -17.92 -9.30 0.73
N ARG A 293 -16.94 -10.20 0.56
CA ARG A 293 -17.08 -11.63 0.90
C ARG A 293 -16.85 -11.98 2.37
N LYS A 294 -16.69 -10.99 3.26
CA LYS A 294 -16.42 -11.16 4.71
C LYS A 294 -15.33 -12.20 5.03
N ARG A 295 -14.24 -12.18 4.27
CA ARG A 295 -13.03 -12.98 4.51
C ARG A 295 -11.84 -12.05 4.63
N THR A 296 -10.78 -12.50 5.28
CA THR A 296 -9.49 -11.80 5.29
C THR A 296 -8.98 -11.62 3.85
N TYR A 297 -8.20 -10.57 3.61
CA TYR A 297 -7.63 -10.30 2.30
C TYR A 297 -6.71 -11.43 1.83
N GLY A 298 -5.89 -11.96 2.75
CA GLY A 298 -5.02 -13.11 2.52
C GLY A 298 -5.80 -14.34 2.02
N ASP A 299 -6.96 -14.62 2.61
CA ASP A 299 -7.80 -15.75 2.22
C ASP A 299 -8.81 -15.46 1.11
N CYS A 300 -8.73 -14.29 0.49
CA CYS A 300 -9.72 -13.82 -0.48
C CYS A 300 -9.09 -13.32 -1.78
N CYS A 301 -9.06 -12.00 -2.02
CA CYS A 301 -8.56 -11.43 -3.26
C CYS A 301 -7.05 -11.64 -3.44
N ALA A 302 -6.26 -11.72 -2.36
CA ALA A 302 -4.82 -12.00 -2.45
C ALA A 302 -4.55 -13.37 -3.08
N LYS A 303 -5.27 -14.42 -2.65
CA LYS A 303 -5.23 -15.78 -3.26
C LYS A 303 -5.60 -15.81 -4.74
N ARG A 304 -6.23 -14.77 -5.26
CA ARG A 304 -6.65 -14.62 -6.66
C ARG A 304 -5.74 -13.69 -7.46
N GLY A 305 -4.57 -13.36 -6.92
CA GLY A 305 -3.60 -12.48 -7.57
C GLY A 305 -3.96 -11.00 -7.55
N THR A 306 -4.99 -10.57 -6.81
CA THR A 306 -5.25 -9.13 -6.61
C THR A 306 -4.22 -8.58 -5.65
N ARG A 307 -3.46 -7.56 -6.06
CA ARG A 307 -2.48 -6.88 -5.21
C ARG A 307 -3.02 -5.53 -4.75
N LEU A 308 -3.42 -5.48 -3.48
CA LEU A 308 -3.78 -4.24 -2.80
C LEU A 308 -2.56 -3.68 -2.04
N VAL A 309 -2.39 -2.36 -2.13
CA VAL A 309 -1.49 -1.59 -1.25
C VAL A 309 -2.32 -0.65 -0.39
N GLU A 310 -1.76 -0.19 0.71
CA GLU A 310 -2.42 0.74 1.62
C GLU A 310 -1.60 2.03 1.73
N GLY A 311 -2.13 3.13 1.22
CA GLY A 311 -1.47 4.44 1.25
C GLY A 311 -2.22 5.45 2.12
N TRP A 312 -1.52 6.49 2.53
CA TRP A 312 -2.10 7.64 3.21
C TRP A 312 -2.74 8.60 2.20
N PHE A 313 -3.98 9.04 2.48
CA PHE A 313 -4.70 10.01 1.66
C PHE A 313 -4.95 11.28 2.49
N PRO A 314 -4.19 12.37 2.27
CA PRO A 314 -4.30 13.58 3.08
C PRO A 314 -5.70 14.22 3.07
N GLN A 315 -6.42 14.12 1.95
CA GLN A 315 -7.74 14.74 1.76
C GLN A 315 -8.79 14.19 2.74
N VAL A 316 -8.65 12.92 3.09
CA VAL A 316 -9.53 12.20 4.02
C VAL A 316 -8.81 11.83 5.32
N SER A 317 -7.53 12.21 5.46
CA SER A 317 -6.66 11.95 6.60
C SER A 317 -6.74 10.51 7.14
N ARG A 318 -6.68 9.53 6.23
CA ARG A 318 -6.77 8.10 6.57
C ARG A 318 -5.92 7.22 5.65
N LEU A 319 -5.70 5.99 6.11
CA LEU A 319 -5.19 4.90 5.29
C LEU A 319 -6.30 4.38 4.37
N VAL A 320 -5.98 4.20 3.08
CA VAL A 320 -6.90 3.66 2.08
C VAL A 320 -6.23 2.54 1.32
N ALA A 321 -6.91 1.42 1.22
CA ALA A 321 -6.52 0.32 0.36
C ALA A 321 -6.91 0.63 -1.09
N TYR A 322 -5.95 0.51 -2.01
CA TYR A 322 -6.20 0.62 -3.44
C TYR A 322 -5.39 -0.42 -4.22
N GLU A 323 -5.88 -0.77 -5.40
CA GLU A 323 -5.19 -1.71 -6.27
C GLU A 323 -3.98 -1.00 -6.89
N LYS A 324 -2.77 -1.47 -6.57
CA LYS A 324 -1.60 -1.10 -7.36
C LYS A 324 -1.70 -1.97 -8.61
N THR A 325 -1.72 -1.35 -9.79
CA THR A 325 -1.82 -1.93 -11.14
C THR A 325 -1.37 -3.40 -11.19
N LYS A 326 -2.22 -4.28 -11.73
CA LYS A 326 -1.95 -5.73 -11.83
C LYS A 326 -0.55 -5.98 -12.40
N VAL A 327 0.39 -6.39 -11.53
CA VAL A 327 1.62 -7.03 -11.99
C VAL A 327 1.19 -8.38 -12.58
N PRO A 328 1.48 -8.67 -13.86
CA PRO A 328 1.17 -9.97 -14.44
C PRO A 328 1.71 -11.10 -13.55
N THR A 329 0.87 -12.11 -13.31
CA THR A 329 1.28 -13.31 -12.56
C THR A 329 2.42 -13.99 -13.30
N GLY A 330 3.63 -13.95 -12.73
CA GLY A 330 4.85 -14.51 -13.36
C GLY A 330 6.14 -13.75 -13.02
N ILE A 331 6.05 -12.47 -12.64
CA ILE A 331 7.24 -11.66 -12.34
C ILE A 331 7.74 -11.90 -10.89
N PRO A 332 9.00 -12.34 -10.69
CA PRO A 332 9.63 -12.48 -9.37
C PRO A 332 9.59 -11.19 -8.53
N GLU A 333 9.42 -11.32 -7.21
CA GLU A 333 9.16 -10.19 -6.30
C GLU A 333 10.27 -9.13 -6.27
N ASP A 334 11.51 -9.56 -6.43
CA ASP A 334 12.70 -8.72 -6.47
C ASP A 334 12.83 -7.89 -7.76
N LEU A 335 12.07 -8.24 -8.79
CA LEU A 335 11.99 -7.53 -10.07
C LEU A 335 10.88 -6.48 -10.14
N HIS A 336 9.96 -6.48 -9.17
CA HIS A 336 8.82 -5.56 -9.17
C HIS A 336 9.25 -4.09 -9.17
N LYS A 337 10.39 -3.74 -8.55
CA LYS A 337 10.92 -2.37 -8.54
C LYS A 337 11.25 -1.83 -9.93
N TYR A 338 11.67 -2.69 -10.86
CA TYR A 338 12.00 -2.29 -12.23
C TYR A 338 10.74 -2.15 -13.08
N TYR A 339 9.77 -3.04 -12.91
CA TYR A 339 8.43 -2.92 -13.48
C TYR A 339 7.75 -1.60 -13.05
N TYR A 340 7.78 -1.28 -11.76
CA TYR A 340 7.24 -0.01 -11.25
C TYR A 340 8.03 1.20 -11.72
N LYS A 341 9.35 1.13 -11.84
CA LYS A 341 10.16 2.22 -12.41
C LYS A 341 9.77 2.51 -13.86
N ALA A 342 9.55 1.48 -14.68
CA ALA A 342 9.08 1.62 -16.06
C ALA A 342 7.67 2.27 -16.14
N LEU A 343 6.78 1.89 -15.22
CA LEU A 343 5.45 2.52 -15.08
C LEU A 343 5.51 3.96 -14.55
N GLU A 344 6.43 4.29 -13.64
CA GLU A 344 6.60 5.65 -13.11
C GLU A 344 7.10 6.63 -14.17
N THR A 345 7.93 6.18 -15.12
CA THR A 345 8.31 6.95 -16.32
C THR A 345 7.13 7.23 -17.25
N SER A 346 6.09 6.40 -17.25
CA SER A 346 4.88 6.56 -18.08
C SER A 346 3.69 7.20 -17.34
N SER A 347 3.78 7.40 -16.02
CA SER A 347 2.66 7.85 -15.17
C SER A 347 2.81 9.29 -14.64
N LYS A 348 3.89 10.00 -14.96
CA LYS A 348 3.96 11.43 -14.64
C LYS A 348 3.14 12.22 -15.65
N PRO A 349 2.38 13.25 -15.25
CA PRO A 349 1.78 14.18 -16.20
C PRO A 349 2.92 14.91 -16.91
N MET A 350 3.24 14.45 -18.11
CA MET A 350 4.17 15.07 -19.03
C MET A 350 3.37 15.88 -20.04
N SER A 351 3.96 16.98 -20.54
CA SER A 351 3.33 17.69 -21.66
C SER A 351 3.16 16.74 -22.85
N PRO A 352 2.21 16.97 -23.77
CA PRO A 352 2.10 16.15 -24.98
C PRO A 352 3.41 16.09 -25.78
N GLU A 353 4.22 17.15 -25.75
CA GLU A 353 5.55 17.14 -26.35
C GLU A 353 6.55 16.24 -25.61
N ASP A 354 6.56 16.26 -24.28
CA ASP A 354 7.46 15.44 -23.46
C ASP A 354 7.04 13.96 -23.47
N ASP A 355 5.73 13.65 -23.47
CA ASP A 355 5.20 12.28 -23.63
C ASP A 355 5.55 11.69 -24.99
N LYS A 356 5.44 12.51 -26.05
CA LYS A 356 5.89 12.15 -27.39
C LYS A 356 7.41 11.95 -27.44
N ALA A 357 8.18 12.80 -26.77
CA ALA A 357 9.64 12.67 -26.69
C ALA A 357 10.09 11.44 -25.88
N ALA A 358 9.38 11.09 -24.80
CA ALA A 358 9.68 9.91 -23.99
C ALA A 358 9.27 8.61 -24.69
N LYS A 359 8.12 8.58 -25.37
CA LYS A 359 7.72 7.45 -26.23
C LYS A 359 8.70 7.26 -27.38
N ALA A 360 9.13 8.35 -28.02
CA ALA A 360 10.18 8.31 -29.04
C ALA A 360 11.52 7.82 -28.47
N ALA A 361 11.92 8.26 -27.27
CA ALA A 361 13.17 7.84 -26.62
C ALA A 361 13.17 6.35 -26.20
N VAL A 362 12.02 5.82 -25.76
CA VAL A 362 11.83 4.39 -25.49
C VAL A 362 11.76 3.59 -26.80
N GLY A 363 11.11 4.13 -27.82
CA GLY A 363 11.07 3.57 -29.18
C GLY A 363 12.45 3.46 -29.84
N GLN A 364 13.36 4.38 -29.52
CA GLN A 364 14.75 4.44 -30.03
C GLN A 364 15.79 3.77 -29.11
N ASN A 365 15.36 2.97 -28.11
CA ASN A 365 16.26 2.21 -27.23
C ASN A 365 15.63 0.90 -26.73
N LYS A 366 14.79 0.27 -27.56
CA LYS A 366 14.00 -0.92 -27.21
C LYS A 366 14.88 -2.08 -26.72
N GLY A 367 16.03 -2.27 -27.36
CA GLY A 367 16.99 -3.30 -27.00
C GLY A 367 17.56 -3.11 -25.61
N ASN A 368 18.09 -1.92 -25.32
CA ASN A 368 18.66 -1.57 -24.02
C ASN A 368 17.62 -1.62 -22.89
N PHE A 369 16.35 -1.37 -23.21
CA PHE A 369 15.25 -1.56 -22.27
C PHE A 369 15.01 -3.03 -21.91
N LEU A 370 15.14 -3.95 -22.88
CA LEU A 370 14.90 -5.38 -22.69
C LEU A 370 16.09 -6.13 -22.07
N MET A 371 17.32 -5.65 -22.31
CA MET A 371 18.55 -6.32 -21.84
C MET A 371 18.57 -6.70 -20.36
N PRO A 372 18.17 -5.85 -19.39
CA PRO A 372 18.15 -6.24 -17.97
C PRO A 372 17.23 -7.42 -17.65
N PHE A 373 16.16 -7.60 -18.44
CA PHE A 373 15.25 -8.73 -18.29
C PHE A 373 15.84 -9.99 -18.92
N ILE A 374 16.42 -9.86 -20.12
CA ILE A 374 17.10 -10.94 -20.85
C ILE A 374 18.24 -11.53 -20.00
N GLU A 375 19.12 -10.68 -19.47
CA GLU A 375 20.24 -11.10 -18.61
C GLU A 375 19.76 -11.85 -17.37
N LYS A 376 18.71 -11.34 -16.71
CA LYS A 376 18.22 -11.91 -15.47
C LYS A 376 17.42 -13.20 -15.64
N LEU A 377 16.82 -13.40 -16.81
CA LEU A 377 16.22 -14.67 -17.20
C LEU A 377 17.27 -15.71 -17.63
N GLY A 378 18.55 -15.33 -17.66
CA GLY A 378 19.66 -16.21 -18.04
C GLY A 378 19.88 -16.30 -19.55
N TYR A 379 19.29 -15.39 -20.33
CA TYR A 379 19.35 -15.38 -21.79
C TYR A 379 20.30 -14.31 -22.35
N GLY A 380 21.13 -13.69 -21.51
CA GLY A 380 22.04 -12.60 -21.90
C GLY A 380 22.90 -12.94 -23.11
N ASP A 381 23.44 -14.17 -23.12
CA ASP A 381 24.32 -14.68 -24.18
C ASP A 381 23.56 -15.06 -25.48
N GLU A 382 22.23 -15.14 -25.44
CA GLU A 382 21.38 -15.47 -26.60
C GLU A 382 20.95 -14.23 -27.40
N MET A 383 21.21 -13.02 -26.88
CA MET A 383 20.91 -11.78 -27.60
C MET A 383 21.98 -11.48 -28.65
N ASP A 384 21.60 -11.51 -29.93
CA ASP A 384 22.52 -11.15 -31.01
C ASP A 384 22.89 -9.65 -30.94
N PRO A 385 24.20 -9.30 -30.89
CA PRO A 385 24.63 -7.90 -30.77
C PRO A 385 24.25 -7.01 -31.96
N ALA A 386 24.25 -7.53 -33.20
CA ALA A 386 23.84 -6.78 -34.38
C ALA A 386 22.33 -6.53 -34.35
N PHE A 387 21.56 -7.54 -33.93
CA PHE A 387 20.12 -7.41 -33.71
C PHE A 387 19.82 -6.41 -32.61
N LEU A 388 20.56 -6.42 -31.49
CA LEU A 388 20.43 -5.44 -30.41
C LEU A 388 20.71 -4.02 -30.90
N HIS A 389 21.75 -3.85 -31.70
CA HIS A 389 22.06 -2.58 -32.35
C HIS A 389 20.89 -2.09 -33.21
N ALA A 390 20.41 -2.93 -34.15
CA ALA A 390 19.26 -2.57 -34.98
C ALA A 390 18.00 -2.30 -34.14
N LEU A 391 17.74 -3.08 -33.09
CA LEU A 391 16.56 -2.92 -32.24
C LEU A 391 16.57 -1.59 -31.49
N ASN A 392 17.74 -1.09 -31.09
CA ASN A 392 17.86 0.25 -30.51
C ASN A 392 17.66 1.35 -31.57
N HIS A 393 18.13 1.18 -32.80
CA HIS A 393 18.11 2.25 -33.80
C HIS A 393 16.90 2.23 -34.75
N THR A 394 16.09 1.17 -34.72
CA THR A 394 14.88 1.05 -35.54
C THR A 394 13.76 1.92 -34.99
N SER A 395 12.98 2.54 -35.90
CA SER A 395 11.74 3.28 -35.60
C SER A 395 10.73 2.49 -34.75
N GLU A 396 9.60 3.07 -34.34
CA GLU A 396 8.61 2.53 -33.37
C GLU A 396 7.89 1.21 -33.77
N TRP A 397 8.62 0.15 -34.16
CA TRP A 397 8.10 -1.16 -34.51
C TRP A 397 9.10 -2.28 -34.14
N PHE A 398 8.61 -3.51 -33.99
CA PHE A 398 9.42 -4.70 -33.70
C PHE A 398 9.54 -5.62 -34.93
N PRO A 399 10.72 -6.19 -35.21
CA PRO A 399 10.88 -7.18 -36.27
C PRO A 399 10.17 -8.48 -35.90
N ARG A 400 9.12 -8.82 -36.65
CA ARG A 400 8.44 -10.11 -36.56
C ARG A 400 7.87 -10.47 -37.93
N PRO A 401 7.51 -11.73 -38.19
CA PRO A 401 6.76 -12.08 -39.38
C PRO A 401 5.42 -11.32 -39.45
N TRP A 402 5.19 -10.60 -40.55
CA TRP A 402 4.11 -9.61 -40.65
C TRP A 402 2.75 -10.18 -41.07
N GLY A 403 2.70 -11.39 -41.60
CA GLY A 403 1.46 -11.97 -42.15
C GLY A 403 0.79 -11.05 -43.18
N SER A 404 -0.51 -10.78 -42.99
CA SER A 404 -1.29 -9.83 -43.81
C SER A 404 -1.55 -8.49 -43.10
N GLU A 405 -0.80 -8.17 -42.04
CA GLU A 405 -1.07 -7.03 -41.15
C GLU A 405 -0.70 -5.68 -41.79
N ILE A 406 0.29 -5.64 -42.69
CA ILE A 406 0.79 -4.39 -43.30
C ILE A 406 0.91 -4.50 -44.82
N THR A 407 0.93 -3.36 -45.52
CA THR A 407 1.01 -3.33 -46.98
C THR A 407 2.39 -3.73 -47.49
N LYS A 408 2.48 -4.30 -48.70
CA LYS A 408 3.77 -4.70 -49.33
C LYS A 408 4.81 -3.56 -49.40
N ASN A 409 4.37 -2.32 -49.57
CA ASN A 409 5.27 -1.17 -49.59
C ASN A 409 5.85 -0.90 -48.19
N LYS A 410 5.00 -0.96 -47.14
CA LYS A 410 5.46 -0.80 -45.75
C LYS A 410 6.36 -1.94 -45.31
N MET A 411 6.05 -3.17 -45.74
CA MET A 411 6.90 -4.35 -45.59
C MET A 411 8.29 -4.10 -46.17
N LEU A 412 8.37 -3.61 -47.41
CA LEU A 412 9.65 -3.31 -48.05
C LEU A 412 10.42 -2.20 -47.33
N GLU A 413 9.74 -1.12 -46.93
CA GLU A 413 10.33 0.00 -46.18
C GLU A 413 10.96 -0.48 -44.87
N ARG A 414 10.23 -1.27 -44.06
CA ARG A 414 10.70 -1.81 -42.79
C ARG A 414 11.88 -2.77 -42.98
N MET A 415 11.85 -3.61 -44.01
CA MET A 415 12.97 -4.50 -44.33
C MET A 415 14.24 -3.69 -44.66
N LEU A 416 14.11 -2.65 -45.49
CA LEU A 416 15.25 -1.82 -45.90
C LEU A 416 15.83 -1.04 -44.73
N GLU A 417 14.98 -0.46 -43.88
CA GLU A 417 15.38 0.21 -42.64
C GLU A 417 16.18 -0.73 -41.74
N TRP A 418 15.60 -1.89 -41.40
CA TRP A 418 16.23 -2.86 -40.50
C TRP A 418 17.54 -3.40 -41.05
N ASN A 419 17.53 -3.88 -42.29
CA ASN A 419 18.73 -4.46 -42.89
C ASN A 419 19.83 -3.41 -43.10
N GLY A 420 19.47 -2.13 -43.32
CA GLY A 420 20.41 -1.02 -43.36
C GLY A 420 21.14 -0.80 -42.03
N LEU A 421 20.43 -0.91 -40.90
CA LEU A 421 21.03 -0.82 -39.56
C LEU A 421 21.96 -2.01 -39.24
N ILE A 422 21.65 -3.19 -39.79
CA ILE A 422 22.54 -4.36 -39.71
C ILE A 422 23.79 -4.15 -40.57
N ASP A 423 23.63 -3.63 -41.79
CA ASP A 423 24.75 -3.29 -42.66
C ASP A 423 25.66 -2.22 -42.05
N GLU A 424 25.08 -1.23 -41.36
CA GLU A 424 25.82 -0.25 -40.57
C GLU A 424 26.64 -0.93 -39.47
N TYR A 425 26.02 -1.79 -38.66
CA TYR A 425 26.71 -2.55 -37.61
C TYR A 425 27.88 -3.37 -38.18
N ILE A 426 27.66 -4.09 -39.29
CA ILE A 426 28.71 -4.87 -39.97
C ILE A 426 29.85 -3.94 -40.41
N SER A 427 29.55 -2.78 -41.01
CA SER A 427 30.56 -1.82 -41.49
C SER A 427 31.43 -1.25 -40.37
N GLN A 428 30.86 -1.04 -39.18
CA GLN A 428 31.57 -0.50 -38.03
C GLN A 428 32.54 -1.51 -37.39
N HIS A 429 32.28 -2.81 -37.55
CA HIS A 429 33.03 -3.88 -36.87
C HIS A 429 33.88 -4.75 -37.81
N LEU A 430 33.85 -4.49 -39.12
CA LEU A 430 34.57 -5.23 -40.16
C LEU A 430 36.12 -5.21 -40.03
N HIS A 431 36.67 -4.27 -39.23
CA HIS A 431 38.12 -4.07 -39.05
C HIS A 431 38.59 -4.28 -37.61
N ASP A 432 37.73 -4.76 -36.71
CA ASP A 432 38.11 -5.05 -35.33
C ASP A 432 38.65 -6.48 -35.24
N ASP A 433 39.96 -6.63 -34.95
CA ASP A 433 40.62 -7.93 -34.80
C ASP A 433 40.01 -8.81 -33.68
N LYS A 434 39.16 -8.24 -32.81
CA LYS A 434 38.40 -8.97 -31.78
C LYS A 434 37.02 -9.43 -32.26
N PHE A 435 36.60 -9.05 -33.46
CA PHE A 435 35.31 -9.39 -34.02
C PHE A 435 35.32 -10.80 -34.61
N MET A 436 34.77 -11.76 -33.85
CA MET A 436 34.87 -13.19 -34.16
C MET A 436 33.89 -13.68 -35.23
N ARG A 437 32.95 -12.85 -35.70
CA ARG A 437 31.89 -13.24 -36.65
C ARG A 437 32.11 -12.59 -38.02
N THR A 438 31.86 -13.36 -39.07
CA THR A 438 31.87 -12.87 -40.44
C THR A 438 30.60 -12.08 -40.75
N ALA A 439 30.68 -11.17 -41.74
CA ALA A 439 29.50 -10.44 -42.22
C ALA A 439 28.35 -11.39 -42.63
N VAL A 440 28.68 -12.55 -43.22
CA VAL A 440 27.70 -13.54 -43.67
C VAL A 440 26.97 -14.21 -42.49
N GLU A 441 27.65 -14.45 -41.36
CA GLU A 441 27.01 -15.02 -40.17
C GLU A 441 26.02 -14.03 -39.55
N ILE A 442 26.40 -12.77 -39.44
CA ILE A 442 25.51 -11.71 -38.92
C ILE A 442 24.30 -11.51 -39.81
N GLU A 443 24.51 -11.58 -41.13
CA GLU A 443 23.43 -11.52 -42.10
C GLU A 443 22.42 -12.64 -41.94
N VAL A 444 22.89 -13.86 -41.68
CA VAL A 444 22.02 -15.02 -41.44
C VAL A 444 21.23 -14.85 -40.14
N ASP A 445 21.88 -14.36 -39.09
CA ASP A 445 21.29 -14.33 -37.73
C ASP A 445 20.43 -13.09 -37.46
N ALA A 446 20.64 -11.98 -38.18
CA ALA A 446 20.01 -10.71 -37.84
C ALA A 446 19.22 -10.02 -38.97
N LYS A 447 19.42 -10.38 -40.25
CA LYS A 447 18.65 -9.75 -41.34
C LYS A 447 17.29 -10.38 -41.56
N ILE A 448 16.33 -9.55 -41.94
CA ILE A 448 14.95 -9.94 -42.24
C ILE A 448 14.61 -9.82 -43.72
N ALA A 449 13.68 -10.65 -44.19
CA ALA A 449 13.09 -10.55 -45.53
C ALA A 449 11.87 -9.62 -45.55
N VAL A 450 11.28 -9.42 -46.74
CA VAL A 450 10.00 -8.69 -46.97
C VAL A 450 8.80 -9.35 -46.28
N HIS A 451 8.96 -10.47 -45.59
CA HIS A 451 7.89 -11.02 -44.74
C HIS A 451 8.14 -10.80 -43.25
N GLY A 452 9.24 -10.14 -42.86
CA GLY A 452 9.61 -9.87 -41.46
C GLY A 452 10.21 -11.05 -40.70
N GLY A 453 10.35 -12.20 -41.35
CA GLY A 453 11.14 -13.33 -40.86
C GLY A 453 12.56 -13.32 -41.46
N PRO A 454 13.33 -14.41 -41.31
CA PRO A 454 14.73 -14.47 -41.75
C PRO A 454 14.90 -14.12 -43.23
N LEU A 455 15.96 -13.34 -43.53
CA LEU A 455 16.36 -13.07 -44.92
C LEU A 455 16.82 -14.36 -45.62
N TYR A 456 17.57 -15.17 -44.88
CA TYR A 456 18.08 -16.46 -45.31
C TYR A 456 17.31 -17.58 -44.61
N ARG A 457 16.73 -18.49 -45.37
CA ARG A 457 15.90 -19.56 -44.81
C ARG A 457 16.75 -20.73 -44.34
N HIS A 458 16.28 -21.44 -43.32
CA HIS A 458 16.89 -22.70 -42.87
C HIS A 458 16.04 -23.91 -43.25
N CYS A 459 16.69 -25.07 -43.30
CA CYS A 459 16.04 -26.36 -43.50
C CYS A 459 15.19 -26.70 -42.27
N GLU A 460 13.96 -27.15 -42.50
CA GLU A 460 13.01 -27.46 -41.43
C GLU A 460 13.06 -28.93 -40.98
N ALA A 461 13.96 -29.72 -41.58
CA ALA A 461 14.18 -31.09 -41.15
C ALA A 461 14.93 -31.13 -39.81
N GLU A 462 14.38 -31.89 -38.86
CA GLU A 462 14.99 -32.11 -37.55
C GLU A 462 16.42 -32.65 -37.69
N GLY A 463 17.38 -31.97 -37.07
CA GLY A 463 18.81 -32.31 -37.12
C GLY A 463 19.54 -31.82 -38.37
N CYS A 464 18.97 -30.91 -39.16
CA CYS A 464 19.62 -30.30 -40.31
C CYS A 464 19.90 -28.80 -40.10
N ASP A 465 21.17 -28.43 -39.94
CA ASP A 465 21.59 -27.03 -39.68
C ASP A 465 21.87 -26.24 -40.98
N GLN A 466 21.35 -26.70 -42.12
CA GLN A 466 21.60 -26.07 -43.41
C GLN A 466 20.75 -24.81 -43.57
N THR A 467 21.41 -23.69 -43.83
CA THR A 467 20.80 -22.37 -44.02
C THR A 467 21.28 -21.76 -45.33
N GLU A 468 20.38 -21.07 -46.03
CA GLU A 468 20.73 -20.30 -47.23
C GLU A 468 21.82 -19.26 -46.90
N LYS A 469 22.68 -18.96 -47.87
CA LYS A 469 23.67 -17.87 -47.80
C LYS A 469 23.78 -17.23 -49.19
N ARG A 470 24.50 -16.11 -49.33
CA ARG A 470 24.66 -15.38 -50.61
C ARG A 470 25.04 -16.29 -51.79
N ASP A 471 25.94 -17.24 -51.57
CA ASP A 471 26.55 -18.08 -52.62
C ASP A 471 26.16 -19.57 -52.53
N VAL A 472 25.12 -19.90 -51.76
CA VAL A 472 24.64 -21.29 -51.57
C VAL A 472 23.31 -21.47 -52.32
N PRO A 473 23.04 -22.65 -52.93
CA PRO A 473 21.76 -22.92 -53.57
C PRO A 473 20.57 -22.66 -52.64
N LYS A 474 19.54 -22.00 -53.15
CA LYS A 474 18.28 -21.78 -52.42
C LYS A 474 17.62 -23.11 -52.06
N LEU A 475 17.01 -23.15 -50.87
CA LEU A 475 16.28 -24.31 -50.39
C LEU A 475 15.02 -24.54 -51.22
N GLN A 476 14.61 -25.80 -51.29
CA GLN A 476 13.42 -26.23 -52.01
C GLN A 476 12.18 -26.02 -51.14
N ALA A 477 11.26 -25.18 -51.60
CA ALA A 477 9.97 -25.02 -50.95
C ALA A 477 9.08 -26.25 -51.18
N CYS A 478 8.35 -26.68 -50.14
CA CYS A 478 7.35 -27.72 -50.27
C CYS A 478 6.32 -27.36 -51.36
N ALA A 479 6.14 -28.22 -52.36
CA ALA A 479 5.27 -27.95 -53.50
C ALA A 479 3.79 -27.71 -53.12
N GLY A 480 3.32 -28.26 -52.00
CA GLY A 480 1.94 -28.11 -51.53
C GLY A 480 1.67 -26.78 -50.82
N CYS A 481 2.38 -26.51 -49.72
CA CYS A 481 2.15 -25.34 -48.88
C CYS A 481 2.99 -24.12 -49.29
N LYS A 482 4.18 -24.34 -49.86
CA LYS A 482 5.20 -23.30 -50.17
C LYS A 482 5.67 -22.49 -48.97
N MET A 483 5.40 -22.96 -47.74
CA MET A 483 5.76 -22.27 -46.49
C MET A 483 6.99 -22.86 -45.79
N ILE A 484 7.29 -24.13 -46.08
CA ILE A 484 8.36 -24.89 -45.43
C ILE A 484 9.44 -25.22 -46.47
N PHE A 485 10.70 -25.17 -46.05
CA PHE A 485 11.87 -25.23 -46.92
C PHE A 485 12.81 -26.35 -46.51
N TYR A 486 13.38 -27.04 -47.49
CA TYR A 486 14.29 -28.17 -47.27
C TYR A 486 15.49 -28.08 -48.20
N CYS A 487 16.65 -28.57 -47.75
CA CYS A 487 17.85 -28.61 -48.61
C CYS A 487 17.69 -29.61 -49.76
N ASN A 488 16.94 -30.69 -49.53
CA ASN A 488 16.67 -31.73 -50.50
C ASN A 488 15.40 -32.53 -50.13
N LYS A 489 15.03 -33.46 -51.03
CA LYS A 489 13.88 -34.33 -50.87
C LYS A 489 13.98 -35.26 -49.65
N ASP A 490 15.19 -35.66 -49.26
CA ASP A 490 15.38 -36.57 -48.12
C ASP A 490 15.00 -35.89 -46.80
N CYS A 491 15.40 -34.62 -46.63
CA CYS A 491 14.98 -33.77 -45.51
C CYS A 491 13.45 -33.57 -45.49
N GLN A 492 12.83 -33.36 -46.66
CA GLN A 492 11.36 -33.28 -46.76
C GLN A 492 10.67 -34.58 -46.31
N VAL A 493 11.21 -35.74 -46.71
CA VAL A 493 10.66 -37.05 -46.33
C VAL A 493 10.83 -37.32 -44.84
N ALA A 494 11.99 -36.95 -44.27
CA ALA A 494 12.26 -37.08 -42.85
C ALA A 494 11.27 -36.28 -41.98
N ASP A 495 11.00 -35.01 -42.36
CA ASP A 495 10.06 -34.14 -41.65
C ASP A 495 8.58 -34.43 -41.96
N TRP A 496 8.27 -35.21 -43.01
CA TRP A 496 6.90 -35.39 -43.52
C TRP A 496 5.89 -35.81 -42.45
N LYS A 497 6.30 -36.63 -41.47
CA LYS A 497 5.43 -37.07 -40.37
C LYS A 497 4.88 -35.90 -39.54
N LYS A 498 5.70 -34.87 -39.27
CA LYS A 498 5.32 -33.65 -38.54
C LYS A 498 4.66 -32.62 -39.47
N HIS A 499 5.16 -32.52 -40.69
CA HIS A 499 4.70 -31.57 -41.70
C HIS A 499 3.29 -31.84 -42.25
N LYS A 500 2.95 -33.11 -42.53
CA LYS A 500 1.78 -33.50 -43.35
C LYS A 500 0.44 -32.93 -42.87
N SER A 501 0.24 -32.83 -41.55
CA SER A 501 -1.02 -32.36 -40.95
C SER A 501 -1.22 -30.86 -41.13
N LYS A 502 -0.13 -30.08 -41.21
CA LYS A 502 -0.13 -28.62 -41.37
C LYS A 502 0.03 -28.16 -42.82
N CYS A 503 0.50 -29.06 -43.70
CA CYS A 503 0.77 -28.77 -45.11
C CYS A 503 -0.47 -28.31 -45.88
N LYS A 504 -1.52 -29.15 -45.93
CA LYS A 504 -2.75 -28.85 -46.65
C LYS A 504 -3.51 -27.63 -46.10
N PRO A 505 -3.68 -27.47 -44.77
CA PRO A 505 -4.36 -26.29 -44.22
C PRO A 505 -3.49 -25.03 -44.20
N ARG A 506 -2.18 -25.13 -44.51
CA ARG A 506 -1.22 -24.00 -44.53
C ARG A 506 -1.13 -23.26 -43.19
N THR A 507 -1.16 -24.02 -42.09
CA THR A 507 -1.13 -23.49 -40.72
C THR A 507 0.27 -23.63 -40.11
N HIS A 508 1.32 -23.55 -40.94
CA HIS A 508 2.68 -23.56 -40.44
C HIS A 508 3.00 -22.21 -39.80
N PRO A 509 3.66 -22.18 -38.64
CA PRO A 509 4.25 -20.94 -38.16
C PRO A 509 5.30 -20.46 -39.19
N PRO A 510 5.43 -19.15 -39.41
CA PRO A 510 6.52 -18.62 -40.23
C PRO A 510 7.86 -18.88 -39.57
N GLN A 511 8.92 -19.03 -40.38
CA GLN A 511 10.29 -19.00 -39.84
C GLN A 511 10.57 -17.65 -39.18
N VAL A 512 11.27 -17.71 -38.07
CA VAL A 512 11.68 -16.58 -37.23
C VAL A 512 13.16 -16.74 -36.87
N LEU A 513 13.87 -15.62 -36.72
CA LEU A 513 15.25 -15.62 -36.20
C LEU A 513 15.26 -16.04 -34.73
N GLU A 514 16.37 -16.61 -34.24
CA GLU A 514 16.48 -17.01 -32.83
C GLU A 514 16.30 -15.82 -31.88
N THR A 515 16.88 -14.67 -32.20
CA THR A 515 16.66 -13.44 -31.40
C THR A 515 15.21 -12.96 -31.46
N GLN A 516 14.47 -13.17 -32.56
CA GLN A 516 13.03 -12.87 -32.60
C GLN A 516 12.24 -13.76 -31.62
N LYS A 517 12.55 -15.06 -31.56
CA LYS A 517 11.93 -16.00 -30.60
C LYS A 517 12.25 -15.59 -29.16
N LEU A 518 13.50 -15.20 -28.89
CA LEU A 518 13.92 -14.73 -27.57
C LEU A 518 13.10 -13.51 -27.14
N ILE A 519 12.99 -12.50 -28.01
CA ILE A 519 12.22 -11.29 -27.70
C ILE A 519 10.74 -11.62 -27.47
N GLU A 520 10.14 -12.47 -28.31
CA GLU A 520 8.75 -12.92 -28.13
C GLU A 520 8.57 -13.63 -26.78
N HIS A 521 9.45 -14.57 -26.44
CA HIS A 521 9.44 -15.29 -25.17
C HIS A 521 9.55 -14.35 -23.96
N VAL A 522 10.48 -13.40 -24.01
CA VAL A 522 10.68 -12.43 -22.93
C VAL A 522 9.48 -11.50 -22.80
N CYS A 523 8.90 -11.03 -23.92
CA CYS A 523 7.70 -10.20 -23.90
C CYS A 523 6.49 -10.95 -23.31
N ASP A 524 6.31 -12.23 -23.67
CA ASP A 524 5.28 -13.09 -23.12
C ASP A 524 5.43 -13.27 -21.61
N GLN A 525 6.65 -13.50 -21.11
CA GLN A 525 6.92 -13.63 -19.67
C GLN A 525 6.69 -12.32 -18.90
N LEU A 526 6.98 -11.18 -19.51
CA LEU A 526 6.80 -9.87 -18.88
C LEU A 526 5.33 -9.40 -18.92
N GLY A 527 4.48 -10.03 -19.74
CA GLY A 527 3.11 -9.59 -19.98
C GLY A 527 3.04 -8.16 -20.53
N VAL A 528 4.11 -7.69 -21.20
CA VAL A 528 4.19 -6.37 -21.80
C VAL A 528 3.91 -6.51 -23.29
N ALA A 529 2.77 -5.99 -23.73
CA ALA A 529 2.51 -5.78 -25.15
C ALA A 529 3.31 -4.55 -25.62
N LEU A 530 4.64 -4.68 -25.76
CA LEU A 530 5.50 -3.64 -26.32
C LEU A 530 5.12 -3.43 -27.79
N GLY A 531 4.19 -2.52 -28.09
CA GLY A 531 3.75 -2.24 -29.47
C GLY A 531 3.10 -3.43 -30.20
N MET A 532 2.78 -4.54 -29.51
CA MET A 532 2.11 -5.70 -30.11
C MET A 532 0.63 -5.45 -30.43
N MET A 533 0.06 -4.31 -29.98
CA MET A 533 -1.34 -3.92 -30.18
C MET A 533 -1.53 -2.53 -30.83
N GLU A 534 -0.47 -1.89 -31.32
CA GLU A 534 -0.61 -0.64 -32.08
C GLU A 534 -0.94 -0.96 -33.55
N GLU A 535 -2.21 -1.27 -33.79
CA GLU A 535 -2.97 -1.05 -35.05
C GLU A 535 -4.34 -1.76 -35.06
N GLN A 536 -4.84 -2.30 -33.93
CA GLN A 536 -6.27 -2.66 -33.83
C GLN A 536 -7.20 -1.44 -33.68
N GLY A 537 -6.64 -0.23 -33.67
CA GLY A 537 -7.38 1.03 -33.54
C GLY A 537 -8.08 1.54 -34.80
N ASP A 538 -7.75 1.04 -36.01
CA ASP A 538 -8.27 1.61 -37.27
C ASP A 538 -9.03 0.60 -38.16
N LEU A 539 -9.45 -0.55 -37.64
CA LEU A 539 -10.28 -1.52 -38.38
C LEU A 539 -11.68 -1.76 -37.78
N LYS A 540 -12.22 -0.77 -37.07
CA LYS A 540 -13.67 -0.64 -36.85
C LYS A 540 -14.22 0.59 -37.57
N LYS A 541 -14.19 0.54 -38.90
CA LYS A 541 -15.23 1.10 -39.77
C LYS A 541 -15.50 0.14 -40.91
#